data_AF-A0A1C4T6Z6-F1
#
_entry.id   AF-A0A1C4T6Z6-F1
#
_cell.length_a   1.000
_cell.length_b   1.000
_cell.length_c   1.000
_cell.angle_alpha   90.00
_cell.angle_beta   90.00
_cell.angle_gamma   90.00
#
_symmetry.space_group_name_H-M   'P 1'
#
loop_
_entity.id
_entity.type
_entity.pdbx_description
1 polymer ?
#
loop_
_entity_poly.entity_id
_entity_poly.type
_entity_poly.pdbx_seq_one_letter_code
_entity_poly.pdbx_strand_id
1 'polypeptide(L)'
;MGDDAVTRLEREHRALTALAGLDCVPEVYGVRTVWEHRFLMTEYVEGPTLLDEIVARFALVRGARTADELAPYAAWVHHVTAQLGAALREIHGRGLRFGDLHPSNIILRPDGRLALVDFEYATELDDATTPLAGAPGLQAPPGTPGAEADAYALWATWLTMLMPLTEMASHDRVKALSLESWARERYGLAPDAGPARPALLRAAERAADRESEIAALLGGPTPDWAELRTRLIAGIHAGATPERRDRLFPGDPKGFATGGTDLAHGAAGVL
;
A
#
# COMPACT_ATOMS: atom_id res chain seq x y z
N MET A 1 2.26 -14.71 16.28
CA MET A 1 3.44 -15.10 17.08
C MET A 1 4.59 -14.34 16.44
N GLY A 2 5.20 -13.37 17.14
CA GLY A 2 6.25 -12.55 16.55
C GLY A 2 7.53 -13.37 16.45
N ASP A 3 8.15 -13.43 15.28
CA ASP A 3 9.48 -14.01 15.12
C ASP A 3 10.48 -13.20 15.95
N ASP A 4 11.38 -13.88 16.65
CA ASP A 4 12.41 -13.19 17.44
C ASP A 4 13.40 -12.44 16.54
N ALA A 5 14.12 -11.48 17.12
CA ALA A 5 15.07 -10.65 16.37
C ALA A 5 16.20 -11.46 15.70
N VAL A 6 16.53 -12.64 16.25
CA VAL A 6 17.56 -13.52 15.68
C VAL A 6 17.03 -14.17 14.39
N THR A 7 15.78 -14.61 14.39
CA THR A 7 15.11 -15.22 13.24
C THR A 7 15.01 -14.24 12.08
N ARG A 8 14.66 -12.97 12.35
CA ARG A 8 14.63 -11.89 11.35
C ARG A 8 16.01 -11.64 10.74
N LEU A 9 17.04 -11.53 11.57
CA LEU A 9 18.42 -11.33 11.13
C LEU A 9 18.94 -12.52 10.30
N GLU A 10 18.57 -13.74 10.65
CA GLU A 10 18.94 -14.93 9.87
C GLU A 10 18.22 -15.00 8.53
N ARG A 11 16.96 -14.56 8.45
CA ARG A 11 16.23 -14.42 7.18
C ARG A 11 16.90 -13.38 6.29
N GLU A 12 17.17 -12.19 6.84
CA GLU A 12 17.85 -11.12 6.11
C GLU A 12 19.19 -11.59 5.54
N HIS A 13 20.03 -12.21 6.38
CA HIS A 13 21.32 -12.74 5.93
C HIS A 13 21.18 -13.78 4.80
N ARG A 14 20.19 -14.68 4.89
CA ARG A 14 19.93 -15.69 3.86
C ARG A 14 19.49 -15.05 2.55
N ALA A 15 18.57 -14.09 2.62
CA ALA A 15 18.07 -13.37 1.46
C ALA A 15 19.19 -12.61 0.75
N LEU A 16 19.95 -11.79 1.48
CA LEU A 16 21.07 -11.03 0.91
C LEU A 16 22.14 -11.95 0.30
N THR A 17 22.41 -13.10 0.94
CA THR A 17 23.36 -14.09 0.38
C THR A 17 22.84 -14.69 -0.93
N ALA A 18 21.55 -15.02 -1.03
CA ALA A 18 20.95 -15.56 -2.25
C ALA A 18 20.87 -14.52 -3.39
N LEU A 19 20.76 -13.24 -3.04
CA LEU A 19 20.68 -12.11 -3.94
C LEU A 19 22.06 -11.49 -4.27
N ALA A 20 23.16 -12.09 -3.79
CA ALA A 20 24.50 -11.56 -4.02
C ALA A 20 24.80 -11.35 -5.52
N GLY A 21 25.47 -10.22 -5.81
CA GLY A 21 25.81 -9.77 -7.15
C GLY A 21 24.70 -9.01 -7.90
N LEU A 22 23.55 -8.71 -7.25
CA LEU A 22 22.57 -7.77 -7.78
C LEU A 22 22.94 -6.34 -7.35
N ASP A 23 22.99 -5.41 -8.30
CA ASP A 23 23.32 -3.99 -8.04
C ASP A 23 22.33 -3.29 -7.09
N CYS A 24 21.09 -3.78 -7.03
CA CYS A 24 20.02 -3.21 -6.21
C CYS A 24 20.02 -3.70 -4.75
N VAL A 25 21.02 -4.49 -4.33
CA VAL A 25 21.08 -5.13 -3.01
C VAL A 25 22.45 -4.85 -2.36
N PRO A 26 22.52 -4.53 -1.05
CA PRO A 26 23.79 -4.33 -0.35
C PRO A 26 24.64 -5.60 -0.31
N GLU A 27 25.95 -5.44 -0.47
CA GLU A 27 26.90 -6.54 -0.29
C GLU A 27 26.94 -7.02 1.18
N VAL A 28 27.12 -8.32 1.39
CA VAL A 28 27.23 -8.92 2.73
C VAL A 28 28.68 -9.14 3.10
N TYR A 29 29.14 -8.54 4.20
CA TYR A 29 30.48 -8.77 4.76
C TYR A 29 30.49 -9.91 5.79
N GLY A 30 29.33 -10.29 6.30
CA GLY A 30 29.10 -11.50 7.08
C GLY A 30 28.37 -11.26 8.39
N VAL A 31 28.28 -12.30 9.21
CA VAL A 31 27.59 -12.27 10.51
C VAL A 31 28.59 -12.47 11.65
N ARG A 32 28.44 -11.71 12.74
CA ARG A 32 29.26 -11.85 13.96
C ARG A 32 28.40 -11.87 15.20
N THR A 33 28.82 -12.64 16.18
CA THR A 33 28.26 -12.61 17.53
C THR A 33 29.24 -11.89 18.45
N VAL A 34 28.77 -10.85 19.13
CA VAL A 34 29.53 -10.11 20.13
C VAL A 34 28.72 -10.16 21.42
N TRP A 35 29.29 -10.80 22.45
CA TRP A 35 28.56 -11.19 23.66
C TRP A 35 27.36 -12.08 23.31
N GLU A 36 26.15 -11.66 23.69
CA GLU A 36 24.89 -12.36 23.44
C GLU A 36 24.11 -11.79 22.24
N HIS A 37 24.71 -10.82 21.51
CA HIS A 37 24.07 -10.14 20.39
C HIS A 37 24.66 -10.56 19.05
N ARG A 38 23.79 -10.77 18.07
CA ARG A 38 24.17 -11.15 16.70
C ARG A 38 24.02 -9.95 15.78
N PHE A 39 25.02 -9.71 14.96
CA PHE A 39 25.12 -8.58 14.05
C PHE A 39 25.34 -9.08 12.63
N LEU A 40 24.58 -8.54 11.69
CA LEU A 40 24.79 -8.69 10.26
C LEU A 40 25.55 -7.45 9.78
N MET A 41 26.65 -7.67 9.07
CA MET A 41 27.49 -6.61 8.51
C MET A 41 27.26 -6.55 7.01
N THR A 42 26.76 -5.42 6.52
CA THR A 42 26.48 -5.17 5.11
C THR A 42 27.21 -3.92 4.62
N GLU A 43 27.21 -3.72 3.31
CA GLU A 43 27.59 -2.46 2.68
C GLU A 43 26.83 -1.28 3.32
N TYR A 44 27.56 -0.20 3.58
CA TYR A 44 26.94 1.09 3.83
C TYR A 44 26.52 1.70 2.49
N VAL A 45 25.23 1.68 2.21
CA VAL A 45 24.68 2.33 1.02
C VAL A 45 24.62 3.84 1.27
N GLU A 46 25.50 4.59 0.59
CA GLU A 46 25.50 6.04 0.65
C GLU A 46 24.28 6.62 -0.08
N GLY A 47 23.58 7.57 0.55
CA GLY A 47 22.48 8.32 -0.04
C GLY A 47 21.33 8.58 0.93
N PRO A 48 20.41 9.50 0.59
CA PRO A 48 19.16 9.66 1.32
C PRO A 48 18.20 8.50 1.05
N THR A 49 17.27 8.27 1.98
CA THR A 49 16.15 7.36 1.68
C THR A 49 15.24 7.99 0.62
N LEU A 50 14.46 7.16 -0.08
CA LEU A 50 13.43 7.66 -0.98
C LEU A 50 12.40 8.49 -0.22
N LEU A 51 12.10 8.16 1.04
CA LEU A 51 11.22 8.97 1.89
C LEU A 51 11.75 10.40 2.06
N ASP A 52 13.02 10.55 2.44
CA ASP A 52 13.66 11.87 2.62
C ASP A 52 13.58 12.69 1.32
N GLU A 53 13.77 12.02 0.19
CA GLU A 53 13.79 12.66 -1.12
C GLU A 53 12.40 13.01 -1.65
N ILE A 54 11.38 12.19 -1.36
CA ILE A 54 9.98 12.56 -1.58
C ILE A 54 9.69 13.85 -0.82
N VAL A 55 10.00 13.89 0.48
CA VAL A 55 9.75 15.07 1.35
C VAL A 55 10.49 16.31 0.83
N ALA A 56 11.76 16.17 0.44
CA ALA A 56 12.56 17.27 -0.07
C ALA A 56 12.04 17.82 -1.41
N ARG A 57 11.54 16.94 -2.30
CA ARG A 57 11.11 17.30 -3.66
C ARG A 57 9.62 17.60 -3.76
N PHE A 58 8.83 17.33 -2.73
CA PHE A 58 7.38 17.25 -2.87
C PHE A 58 6.75 18.54 -3.44
N ALA A 59 6.08 18.39 -4.57
CA ALA A 59 5.61 19.51 -5.37
C ALA A 59 4.57 20.40 -4.67
N LEU A 60 3.73 19.82 -3.80
CA LEU A 60 2.75 20.58 -3.00
C LEU A 60 3.43 21.47 -1.95
N VAL A 61 4.52 21.00 -1.34
CA VAL A 61 5.31 21.82 -0.40
C VAL A 61 6.03 22.95 -1.14
N ARG A 62 6.41 22.72 -2.39
CA ARG A 62 7.07 23.71 -3.25
C ARG A 62 6.11 24.64 -4.01
N GLY A 63 4.79 24.48 -3.83
CA GLY A 63 3.78 25.37 -4.38
C GLY A 63 3.55 25.26 -5.89
N ALA A 64 4.01 24.19 -6.53
CA ALA A 64 3.81 23.96 -7.97
C ALA A 64 2.32 23.79 -8.29
N ARG A 65 1.83 24.54 -9.28
CA ARG A 65 0.40 24.57 -9.65
C ARG A 65 0.13 24.28 -11.11
N THR A 66 1.10 24.49 -11.98
CA THR A 66 0.94 24.27 -13.43
C THR A 66 1.48 22.91 -13.85
N ALA A 67 1.01 22.40 -14.99
CA ALA A 67 1.51 21.13 -15.54
C ALA A 67 3.02 21.17 -15.79
N ASP A 68 3.55 22.29 -16.30
CA ASP A 68 4.98 22.46 -16.59
C ASP A 68 5.84 22.45 -15.32
N GLU A 69 5.34 23.00 -14.21
CA GLU A 69 6.03 22.95 -12.91
C GLU A 69 6.00 21.55 -12.29
N LEU A 70 4.98 20.75 -12.57
CA LEU A 70 4.81 19.39 -12.04
C LEU A 70 5.54 18.33 -12.90
N ALA A 71 5.77 18.60 -14.18
CA ALA A 71 6.38 17.67 -15.13
C ALA A 71 7.75 17.12 -14.68
N PRO A 72 8.70 17.93 -14.13
CA PRO A 72 9.98 17.40 -13.65
C PRO A 72 9.82 16.38 -12.51
N TYR A 73 8.87 16.63 -11.60
CA TYR A 73 8.59 15.72 -10.50
C TYR A 73 7.95 14.42 -11.01
N ALA A 74 6.98 14.52 -11.91
CA ALA A 74 6.34 13.35 -12.52
C ALA A 74 7.36 12.48 -13.29
N ALA A 75 8.28 13.11 -14.03
CA ALA A 75 9.36 12.42 -14.72
C ALA A 75 10.31 11.70 -13.75
N TRP A 76 10.66 12.34 -12.62
CA TRP A 76 11.46 11.72 -11.57
C TRP A 76 10.75 10.52 -10.94
N VAL A 77 9.47 10.65 -10.59
CA VAL A 77 8.66 9.54 -10.05
C VAL A 77 8.60 8.37 -11.04
N HIS A 78 8.41 8.65 -12.34
CA HIS A 78 8.42 7.63 -13.37
C HIS A 78 9.76 6.89 -13.42
N HIS A 79 10.87 7.62 -13.39
CA HIS A 79 12.22 7.04 -13.41
C HIS A 79 12.48 6.13 -12.20
N VAL A 80 12.16 6.60 -10.98
CA VAL A 80 12.31 5.80 -9.74
C VAL A 80 11.44 4.54 -9.80
N THR A 81 10.18 4.68 -10.22
CA THR A 81 9.26 3.55 -10.34
C THR A 81 9.76 2.49 -11.32
N ALA A 82 10.34 2.91 -12.45
CA ALA A 82 10.91 2.00 -13.44
C ALA A 82 12.12 1.22 -12.88
N GLN A 83 13.00 1.89 -12.13
CA GLN A 83 14.13 1.25 -11.46
C GLN A 83 13.65 0.25 -10.39
N LEU A 84 12.66 0.61 -9.56
CA LEU A 84 12.09 -0.30 -8.56
C LEU A 84 11.48 -1.54 -9.21
N GLY A 85 10.73 -1.35 -10.31
CA GLY A 85 10.19 -2.46 -11.08
C GLY A 85 11.28 -3.37 -11.68
N ALA A 86 12.45 -2.82 -12.04
CA ALA A 86 13.59 -3.61 -12.49
C ALA A 86 14.23 -4.41 -11.35
N ALA A 87 14.49 -3.78 -10.20
CA ALA A 87 15.03 -4.42 -9.02
C ALA A 87 14.15 -5.60 -8.54
N LEU A 88 12.83 -5.40 -8.48
CA LEU A 88 11.90 -6.48 -8.11
C LEU A 88 11.96 -7.64 -9.11
N ARG A 89 12.08 -7.38 -10.42
CA ARG A 89 12.23 -8.46 -11.41
C ARG A 89 13.52 -9.25 -11.22
N GLU A 90 14.62 -8.60 -10.87
CA GLU A 90 15.89 -9.29 -10.60
C GLU A 90 15.79 -10.16 -9.33
N ILE A 91 15.17 -9.65 -8.27
CA ILE A 91 14.92 -10.38 -7.02
C ILE A 91 14.00 -11.58 -7.26
N HIS A 92 12.88 -11.37 -7.97
CA HIS A 92 11.95 -12.43 -8.34
C HIS A 92 12.63 -13.48 -9.24
N GLY A 93 13.57 -13.06 -10.10
CA GLY A 93 14.38 -13.95 -10.91
C GLY A 93 15.31 -14.88 -10.11
N ARG A 94 15.60 -14.53 -8.85
CA ARG A 94 16.32 -15.38 -7.88
C ARG A 94 15.38 -16.22 -7.01
N GLY A 95 14.07 -16.20 -7.26
CA GLY A 95 13.07 -17.00 -6.54
C GLY A 95 12.56 -16.36 -5.24
N LEU A 96 12.98 -15.14 -4.92
CA LEU A 96 12.60 -14.44 -3.68
C LEU A 96 11.59 -13.33 -3.96
N ARG A 97 10.76 -12.99 -2.98
CA ARG A 97 10.03 -11.72 -2.88
C ARG A 97 10.75 -10.78 -1.92
N PHE A 98 10.58 -9.47 -2.08
CA PHE A 98 11.14 -8.49 -1.15
C PHE A 98 10.30 -8.40 0.13
N GLY A 99 8.98 -8.27 0.00
CA GLY A 99 8.05 -8.40 1.12
C GLY A 99 7.86 -7.17 2.01
N ASP A 100 8.70 -6.14 1.88
CA ASP A 100 8.60 -4.89 2.67
C ASP A 100 8.95 -3.62 1.85
N LEU A 101 8.38 -3.50 0.65
CA LEU A 101 8.66 -2.37 -0.23
C LEU A 101 7.95 -1.09 0.23
N HIS A 102 8.72 -0.14 0.77
CA HIS A 102 8.26 1.21 1.07
C HIS A 102 9.39 2.25 0.98
N PRO A 103 9.08 3.56 0.92
CA PRO A 103 10.08 4.61 0.71
C PRO A 103 11.27 4.65 1.69
N SER A 104 11.10 4.17 2.93
CA SER A 104 12.19 4.15 3.91
C SER A 104 13.19 3.01 3.69
N ASN A 105 12.78 1.93 3.02
CA ASN A 105 13.61 0.77 2.70
C ASN A 105 14.27 0.89 1.31
N ILE A 106 14.29 2.10 0.75
CA ILE A 106 14.87 2.40 -0.56
C ILE A 106 15.87 3.53 -0.35
N ILE A 107 17.12 3.33 -0.75
CA ILE A 107 18.17 4.36 -0.71
C ILE A 107 18.51 4.78 -2.14
N LEU A 108 18.59 6.09 -2.36
CA LEU A 108 18.98 6.67 -3.65
C LEU A 108 20.48 6.97 -3.62
N ARG A 109 21.26 6.24 -4.41
CA ARG A 109 22.70 6.42 -4.50
C ARG A 109 23.05 7.72 -5.24
N PRO A 110 24.21 8.35 -4.95
CA PRO A 110 24.65 9.57 -5.64
C PRO A 110 24.80 9.42 -7.16
N ASP A 111 25.01 8.20 -7.64
CA ASP A 111 25.12 7.86 -9.07
C ASP A 111 23.75 7.71 -9.77
N GLY A 112 22.65 7.92 -9.06
CA GLY A 112 21.28 7.85 -9.57
C GLY A 112 20.67 6.44 -9.54
N ARG A 113 21.42 5.41 -9.13
CA ARG A 113 20.87 4.08 -8.89
C ARG A 113 20.14 4.04 -7.55
N LEU A 114 19.34 3.00 -7.35
CA LEU A 114 18.73 2.70 -6.06
C LEU A 114 19.23 1.37 -5.49
N ALA A 115 19.19 1.25 -4.17
CA ALA A 115 19.33 -0.01 -3.47
C ALA A 115 18.13 -0.22 -2.55
N LEU A 116 17.62 -1.44 -2.52
CA LEU A 116 16.66 -1.89 -1.51
C LEU A 116 17.45 -2.31 -0.28
N VAL A 117 16.96 -1.97 0.92
CA VAL A 117 17.58 -2.32 2.20
C VAL A 117 16.54 -2.96 3.10
N ASP A 118 16.99 -3.62 4.17
CA ASP A 118 16.13 -4.33 5.12
C ASP A 118 15.36 -5.51 4.49
N PHE A 119 16.02 -6.66 4.41
CA PHE A 119 15.46 -7.89 3.81
C PHE A 119 14.87 -8.84 4.85
N GLU A 120 14.50 -8.36 6.03
CA GLU A 120 14.05 -9.22 7.12
C GLU A 120 12.72 -9.96 6.84
N TYR A 121 11.92 -9.44 5.89
CA TYR A 121 10.67 -10.04 5.40
C TYR A 121 10.79 -10.70 4.03
N ALA A 122 12.01 -10.77 3.47
CA ALA A 122 12.25 -11.44 2.22
C ALA A 122 12.09 -12.96 2.39
N THR A 123 11.31 -13.57 1.52
CA THR A 123 11.01 -15.02 1.53
C THR A 123 10.95 -15.57 0.12
N GLU A 124 10.80 -16.88 -0.01
CA GLU A 124 10.51 -17.52 -1.30
C GLU A 124 9.25 -16.91 -1.92
N LEU A 125 9.22 -16.84 -3.25
CA LEU A 125 8.15 -16.19 -4.02
C LEU A 125 6.78 -16.89 -3.86
N ASP A 126 6.80 -18.20 -3.60
CA ASP A 126 5.63 -19.06 -3.38
C ASP A 126 5.25 -19.20 -1.89
N ASP A 127 5.98 -18.56 -0.97
CA ASP A 127 5.66 -18.57 0.46
C ASP A 127 4.41 -17.73 0.76
N ALA A 128 3.30 -18.44 1.00
CA ALA A 128 2.02 -17.87 1.40
C ALA A 128 1.85 -17.75 2.93
N THR A 129 2.82 -18.24 3.71
CA THR A 129 2.72 -18.38 5.17
C THR A 129 3.34 -17.22 5.93
N THR A 130 4.41 -16.62 5.38
CA THR A 130 5.06 -15.49 6.04
C THR A 130 4.20 -14.22 5.91
N PRO A 131 3.86 -13.56 7.03
CA PRO A 131 3.11 -12.31 7.02
C PRO A 131 3.83 -11.25 6.20
N LEU A 132 3.07 -10.46 5.44
CA LEU A 132 3.58 -9.24 4.85
C LEU A 132 3.82 -8.22 5.97
N ALA A 133 4.93 -7.50 5.89
CA ALA A 133 5.23 -6.38 6.75
C ALA A 133 5.36 -5.10 5.92
N GLY A 134 5.41 -3.97 6.61
CA GLY A 134 5.41 -2.63 6.01
C GLY A 134 4.41 -1.67 6.65
N ALA A 135 4.48 -0.41 6.22
CA ALA A 135 3.60 0.62 6.75
C ALA A 135 2.12 0.37 6.36
N PRO A 136 1.15 0.71 7.23
CA PRO A 136 -0.27 0.66 6.90
C PRO A 136 -0.57 1.35 5.56
N GLY A 137 -1.30 0.68 4.66
CA GLY A 137 -1.62 1.17 3.32
C GLY A 137 -0.66 0.74 2.21
N LEU A 138 0.54 0.26 2.54
CA LEU A 138 1.53 -0.22 1.56
C LEU A 138 1.53 -1.75 1.37
N GLN A 139 0.87 -2.48 2.28
CA GLN A 139 0.84 -3.94 2.26
C GLN A 139 -0.36 -4.52 1.50
N ALA A 140 -0.11 -5.59 0.74
CA ALA A 140 -1.18 -6.45 0.26
C ALA A 140 -1.84 -7.22 1.43
N PRO A 141 -3.11 -7.65 1.31
CA PRO A 141 -3.78 -8.46 2.32
C PRO A 141 -3.04 -9.77 2.58
N PRO A 142 -3.17 -10.32 3.81
CA PRO A 142 -2.63 -11.63 4.15
C PRO A 142 -3.06 -12.72 3.15
N GLY A 143 -2.13 -13.62 2.81
CA GLY A 143 -2.36 -14.70 1.85
C GLY A 143 -2.20 -14.31 0.38
N THR A 144 -1.79 -13.08 0.08
CA THR A 144 -1.45 -12.66 -1.28
C THR A 144 -0.14 -13.33 -1.74
N PRO A 145 -0.07 -13.93 -2.95
CA PRO A 145 1.16 -14.50 -3.49
C PRO A 145 2.31 -13.49 -3.56
N GLY A 146 3.56 -13.93 -3.42
CA GLY A 146 4.72 -13.04 -3.27
C GLY A 146 4.88 -11.99 -4.37
N ALA A 147 4.80 -12.39 -5.64
CA ALA A 147 4.93 -11.46 -6.76
C ALA A 147 3.80 -10.41 -6.80
N GLU A 148 2.56 -10.83 -6.51
CA GLU A 148 1.41 -9.94 -6.47
C GLU A 148 1.48 -8.99 -5.25
N ALA A 149 2.02 -9.44 -4.14
CA ALA A 149 2.24 -8.63 -2.96
C ALA A 149 3.28 -7.52 -3.20
N ASP A 150 4.41 -7.87 -3.82
CA ASP A 150 5.44 -6.88 -4.22
C ASP A 150 4.91 -5.92 -5.29
N ALA A 151 4.08 -6.40 -6.24
CA ALA A 151 3.42 -5.54 -7.22
C ALA A 151 2.47 -4.53 -6.56
N TYR A 152 1.72 -4.96 -5.54
CA TYR A 152 0.90 -4.07 -4.73
C TYR A 152 1.75 -3.02 -4.01
N ALA A 153 2.82 -3.44 -3.34
CA ALA A 153 3.69 -2.54 -2.61
C ALA A 153 4.39 -1.53 -3.55
N LEU A 154 4.71 -1.94 -4.79
CA LEU A 154 5.24 -1.05 -5.83
C LEU A 154 4.21 -0.01 -6.25
N TRP A 155 2.96 -0.42 -6.50
CA TRP A 155 1.87 0.50 -6.82
C TRP A 155 1.59 1.47 -5.67
N ALA A 156 1.57 0.98 -4.43
CA ALA A 156 1.32 1.79 -3.25
C ALA A 156 2.47 2.78 -2.99
N THR A 157 3.72 2.37 -3.21
CA THR A 157 4.90 3.23 -3.15
C THR A 157 4.85 4.31 -4.24
N TRP A 158 4.48 3.95 -5.47
CA TRP A 158 4.28 4.91 -6.57
C TRP A 158 3.20 5.94 -6.24
N LEU A 159 2.06 5.50 -5.72
CA LEU A 159 0.99 6.40 -5.31
C LEU A 159 1.45 7.30 -4.15
N THR A 160 2.23 6.78 -3.20
CA THR A 160 2.79 7.56 -2.09
C THR A 160 3.76 8.64 -2.57
N MET A 161 4.57 8.36 -3.60
CA MET A 161 5.42 9.40 -4.22
C MET A 161 4.57 10.55 -4.79
N LEU A 162 3.44 10.25 -5.41
CA LEU A 162 2.58 11.30 -6.00
C LEU A 162 1.70 12.00 -4.95
N MET A 163 1.22 11.24 -3.96
CA MET A 163 0.24 11.64 -2.96
C MET A 163 0.64 11.06 -1.59
N PRO A 164 1.62 11.64 -0.88
CA PRO A 164 2.08 11.25 0.45
C PRO A 164 1.02 11.62 1.51
N LEU A 165 -0.12 10.95 1.45
CA LEU A 165 -1.24 10.97 2.40
C LEU A 165 -1.34 9.60 3.08
N THR A 166 -0.19 9.10 3.55
CA THR A 166 0.05 7.72 4.01
C THR A 166 -0.95 7.23 5.07
N GLU A 167 -1.49 8.12 5.90
CA GLU A 167 -2.46 7.77 6.95
C GLU A 167 -3.90 7.56 6.44
N MET A 168 -4.28 8.13 5.29
CA MET A 168 -5.66 8.03 4.78
C MET A 168 -5.89 6.82 3.85
N ALA A 169 -4.85 6.37 3.16
CA ALA A 169 -4.93 5.23 2.23
C ALA A 169 -4.98 3.86 2.96
N SER A 170 -4.60 3.82 4.23
CA SER A 170 -4.51 2.61 5.05
C SER A 170 -5.86 1.96 5.39
N HIS A 171 -6.95 2.72 5.33
CA HIS A 171 -8.25 2.26 5.82
C HIS A 171 -9.25 1.86 4.73
N ASP A 172 -9.02 2.23 3.47
CA ASP A 172 -9.98 1.96 2.40
C ASP A 172 -9.33 1.89 1.00
N ARG A 173 -9.39 0.71 0.38
CA ARG A 173 -8.85 0.47 -0.97
C ARG A 173 -9.60 1.26 -2.05
N VAL A 174 -10.87 1.58 -1.83
CA VAL A 174 -11.65 2.42 -2.75
C VAL A 174 -11.14 3.87 -2.69
N LYS A 175 -10.78 4.35 -1.50
CA LYS A 175 -10.12 5.66 -1.36
C LYS A 175 -8.73 5.67 -1.98
N ALA A 176 -7.99 4.57 -1.93
CA ALA A 176 -6.69 4.45 -2.60
C ALA A 176 -6.83 4.60 -4.13
N LEU A 177 -7.89 4.04 -4.74
CA LEU A 177 -8.20 4.25 -6.16
C LEU A 177 -8.63 5.69 -6.47
N SER A 178 -9.37 6.33 -5.55
CA SER A 178 -9.72 7.76 -5.68
C SER A 178 -8.48 8.65 -5.65
N LEU A 179 -7.53 8.35 -4.75
CA LEU A 179 -6.23 9.04 -4.68
C LEU A 179 -5.41 8.82 -5.95
N GLU A 180 -5.43 7.61 -6.53
CA GLU A 180 -4.81 7.35 -7.82
C GLU A 180 -5.43 8.22 -8.92
N SER A 181 -6.76 8.33 -8.98
CA SER A 181 -7.45 9.18 -9.95
C SER A 181 -7.03 10.64 -9.82
N TRP A 182 -7.00 11.17 -8.59
CA TRP A 182 -6.55 12.55 -8.34
C TRP A 182 -5.08 12.76 -8.67
N ALA A 183 -4.21 11.78 -8.39
CA ALA A 183 -2.81 11.83 -8.76
C ALA A 183 -2.66 11.91 -10.29
N ARG A 184 -3.38 11.07 -11.03
CA ARG A 184 -3.34 11.08 -12.51
C ARG A 184 -3.79 12.42 -13.08
N GLU A 185 -4.89 12.97 -12.58
CA GLU A 185 -5.38 14.27 -13.01
C GLU A 185 -4.38 15.39 -12.68
N ARG A 186 -3.90 15.45 -11.43
CA ARG A 186 -2.99 16.48 -10.94
C ARG A 186 -1.68 16.53 -11.75
N TYR A 187 -1.12 15.37 -12.04
CA TYR A 187 0.17 15.25 -12.72
C TYR A 187 0.05 15.02 -14.24
N GLY A 188 -1.17 15.05 -14.80
CA GLY A 188 -1.41 14.86 -16.23
C GLY A 188 -0.93 13.50 -16.75
N LEU A 189 -1.05 12.45 -15.94
CA LEU A 189 -0.50 11.13 -16.24
C LEU A 189 -1.37 10.37 -17.24
N ALA A 190 -0.72 9.72 -18.21
CA ALA A 190 -1.41 8.80 -19.13
C ALA A 190 -2.04 7.61 -18.36
N PRO A 191 -3.08 6.96 -18.89
CA PRO A 191 -3.73 5.83 -18.22
C PRO A 191 -2.81 4.65 -17.88
N ASP A 192 -1.77 4.45 -18.68
CA ASP A 192 -0.75 3.40 -18.55
C ASP A 192 0.52 3.86 -17.82
N ALA A 193 0.59 5.13 -17.41
CA ALA A 193 1.72 5.64 -16.63
C ALA A 193 1.73 5.03 -15.23
N GLY A 194 2.93 4.68 -14.75
CA GLY A 194 3.16 4.04 -13.45
C GLY A 194 3.35 2.54 -13.55
N PRO A 195 3.39 1.82 -12.42
CA PRO A 195 3.40 0.36 -12.43
C PRO A 195 2.03 -0.17 -12.84
N ALA A 196 2.00 -1.40 -13.38
CA ALA A 196 0.73 -2.07 -13.68
C ALA A 196 -0.12 -2.16 -12.41
N ARG A 197 -1.41 -1.85 -12.51
CA ARG A 197 -2.31 -1.93 -11.37
C ARG A 197 -2.42 -3.39 -10.88
N PRO A 198 -2.17 -3.67 -9.59
CA PRO A 198 -2.27 -5.02 -9.02
C PRO A 198 -3.64 -5.65 -9.27
N ALA A 199 -3.66 -6.94 -9.55
CA ALA A 199 -4.91 -7.69 -9.75
C ALA A 199 -5.82 -7.63 -8.52
N LEU A 200 -5.24 -7.55 -7.33
CA LEU A 200 -5.96 -7.38 -6.07
C LEU A 200 -6.90 -6.15 -6.06
N LEU A 201 -6.52 -5.06 -6.72
CA LEU A 201 -7.32 -3.84 -6.72
C LEU A 201 -8.52 -3.90 -7.67
N ARG A 202 -8.58 -4.88 -8.59
CA ARG A 202 -9.70 -5.03 -9.54
C ARG A 202 -11.05 -5.27 -8.87
N ALA A 203 -11.06 -5.92 -7.71
CA ALA A 203 -12.29 -6.08 -6.94
C ALA A 203 -12.75 -4.77 -6.28
N ALA A 204 -11.79 -3.93 -5.85
CA ALA A 204 -12.05 -2.61 -5.30
C ALA A 204 -12.51 -1.62 -6.39
N GLU A 205 -12.04 -1.75 -7.63
CA GLU A 205 -12.51 -0.95 -8.78
C GLU A 205 -14.02 -1.07 -8.96
N ARG A 206 -14.57 -2.29 -8.97
CA ARG A 206 -16.02 -2.50 -9.09
C ARG A 206 -16.81 -1.88 -7.93
N ALA A 207 -16.18 -1.72 -6.76
CA ALA A 207 -16.78 -1.00 -5.64
C ALA A 207 -16.65 0.52 -5.81
N ALA A 208 -15.50 1.00 -6.29
CA ALA A 208 -15.23 2.41 -6.60
C ALA A 208 -16.11 2.95 -7.75
N ASP A 209 -16.37 2.13 -8.77
CA ASP A 209 -17.28 2.45 -9.86
C ASP A 209 -18.70 2.68 -9.33
N ARG A 210 -19.15 1.83 -8.38
CA ARG A 210 -20.43 2.01 -7.69
C ARG A 210 -20.46 3.27 -6.84
N GLU A 211 -19.37 3.62 -6.15
CA GLU A 211 -19.27 4.86 -5.38
C GLU A 211 -19.26 6.09 -6.29
N SER A 212 -18.59 6.02 -7.44
CA SER A 212 -18.57 7.07 -8.46
C SER A 212 -19.93 7.26 -9.12
N GLU A 213 -20.69 6.18 -9.37
CA GLU A 213 -22.09 6.26 -9.78
C GLU A 213 -22.95 6.98 -8.71
N ILE A 214 -22.74 6.68 -7.43
CA ILE A 214 -23.45 7.35 -6.33
C ILE A 214 -23.05 8.83 -6.24
N ALA A 215 -21.77 9.16 -6.38
CA ALA A 215 -21.29 10.54 -6.40
C ALA A 215 -21.82 11.32 -7.61
N ALA A 216 -21.95 10.69 -8.78
CA ALA A 216 -22.56 11.29 -9.97
C ALA A 216 -24.03 11.66 -9.75
N LEU A 217 -24.77 10.88 -8.96
CA LEU A 217 -26.15 11.22 -8.55
C LEU A 217 -26.20 12.50 -7.69
N LEU A 218 -25.11 12.85 -7.01
CA LEU A 218 -24.98 14.03 -6.16
C LEU A 218 -24.35 15.24 -6.88
N GLY A 219 -23.71 15.03 -8.04
CA GLY A 219 -22.90 16.05 -8.73
C GLY A 219 -23.65 16.99 -9.69
N GLY A 220 -24.94 16.77 -9.93
CA GLY A 220 -25.77 17.64 -10.77
C GLY A 220 -26.29 18.89 -10.04
N PRO A 221 -26.71 19.96 -10.75
CA PRO A 221 -27.28 21.17 -10.14
C PRO A 221 -28.59 20.89 -9.35
N THR A 222 -29.27 19.78 -9.66
CA THR A 222 -30.33 19.18 -8.86
C THR A 222 -30.13 17.65 -8.83
N PRO A 223 -29.90 17.04 -7.65
CA PRO A 223 -29.77 15.59 -7.51
C PRO A 223 -31.04 14.84 -7.90
N ASP A 224 -30.91 13.62 -8.42
CA ASP A 224 -32.05 12.70 -8.60
C ASP A 224 -32.45 12.07 -7.27
N TRP A 225 -33.34 12.76 -6.55
CA TRP A 225 -33.83 12.32 -5.24
C TRP A 225 -34.59 11.00 -5.27
N ALA A 226 -35.24 10.66 -6.38
CA ALA A 226 -36.02 9.42 -6.48
C ALA A 226 -35.09 8.21 -6.59
N GLU A 227 -34.05 8.31 -7.40
CA GLU A 227 -33.01 7.28 -7.53
C GLU A 227 -32.18 7.17 -6.25
N LEU A 228 -31.78 8.30 -5.65
CA LEU A 228 -31.04 8.31 -4.38
C LEU A 228 -31.82 7.63 -3.25
N ARG A 229 -33.12 7.92 -3.12
CA ARG A 229 -33.98 7.25 -2.14
C ARG A 229 -34.06 5.74 -2.37
N THR A 230 -34.19 5.33 -3.64
CA THR A 230 -34.27 3.90 -4.01
C THR A 230 -32.96 3.18 -3.64
N ARG A 231 -31.80 3.77 -3.97
CA ARG A 231 -30.48 3.23 -3.61
C ARG A 231 -30.22 3.21 -2.11
N LEU A 232 -30.63 4.25 -1.37
CA LEU A 232 -30.51 4.30 0.10
C LEU A 232 -31.29 3.17 0.76
N ILE A 233 -32.55 2.96 0.36
CA ILE A 233 -33.39 1.88 0.88
C ILE A 233 -32.74 0.52 0.58
N ALA A 234 -32.26 0.31 -0.66
CA ALA A 234 -31.58 -0.92 -1.04
C ALA A 234 -30.29 -1.16 -0.23
N GLY A 235 -29.50 -0.12 0.03
CA GLY A 235 -28.29 -0.18 0.84
C GLY A 235 -28.56 -0.52 2.31
N ILE A 236 -29.59 0.08 2.90
CA ILE A 236 -30.05 -0.25 4.27
C ILE A 236 -30.42 -1.74 4.33
N HIS A 237 -31.24 -2.23 3.39
CA HIS A 237 -31.62 -3.64 3.35
C HIS A 237 -30.45 -4.61 3.12
N ALA A 238 -29.45 -4.22 2.32
CA ALA A 238 -28.25 -5.03 2.10
C ALA A 238 -27.40 -5.21 3.37
N GLY A 239 -27.48 -4.28 4.32
CA GLY A 239 -26.85 -4.39 5.62
C GLY A 239 -27.59 -5.30 6.61
N ALA A 240 -28.74 -5.86 6.24
CA ALA A 240 -29.49 -6.76 7.11
C ALA A 240 -28.79 -8.12 7.26
N THR A 241 -28.87 -8.66 8.48
CA THR A 241 -28.41 -10.01 8.87
C THR A 241 -29.62 -10.84 9.32
N PRO A 242 -30.54 -11.21 8.41
CA PRO A 242 -31.82 -11.86 8.75
C PRO A 242 -31.67 -13.22 9.44
N GLU A 243 -30.52 -13.87 9.29
CA GLU A 243 -30.14 -15.11 9.98
C GLU A 243 -29.88 -14.92 11.47
N ARG A 244 -29.66 -13.69 11.93
CA ARG A 244 -29.33 -13.38 13.32
C ARG A 244 -30.60 -13.10 14.12
N ARG A 245 -30.71 -13.76 15.28
CA ARG A 245 -31.91 -13.68 16.14
C ARG A 245 -31.83 -12.55 17.17
N ASP A 246 -30.64 -11.99 17.39
CA ASP A 246 -30.37 -10.95 18.40
C ASP A 246 -30.47 -9.53 17.84
N ARG A 247 -30.25 -9.32 16.53
CA ARG A 247 -30.43 -8.03 15.83
C ARG A 247 -30.54 -8.24 14.32
N LEU A 248 -31.32 -7.39 13.66
CA LEU A 248 -31.47 -7.40 12.21
C LEU A 248 -30.37 -6.61 11.49
N PHE A 249 -29.95 -5.47 12.03
CA PHE A 249 -28.90 -4.62 11.45
C PHE A 249 -27.68 -4.51 12.38
N PRO A 250 -26.48 -4.21 11.86
CA PRO A 250 -25.31 -3.86 12.66
C PRO A 250 -25.61 -2.65 13.56
N GLY A 251 -25.11 -2.66 14.79
CA GLY A 251 -25.35 -1.61 15.79
C GLY A 251 -24.12 -1.36 16.65
N ASP A 252 -24.25 -0.44 17.61
CA ASP A 252 -23.16 -0.06 18.52
C ASP A 252 -22.67 -1.28 19.33
N PRO A 253 -21.35 -1.46 19.54
CA PRO A 253 -20.81 -2.54 20.37
C PRO A 253 -21.41 -2.61 21.79
N LYS A 254 -21.92 -1.52 22.34
CA LYS A 254 -22.64 -1.50 23.63
C LYS A 254 -23.94 -2.30 23.60
N GLY A 255 -24.52 -2.54 22.41
CA GLY A 255 -25.67 -3.41 22.22
C GLY A 255 -25.44 -4.87 22.64
N PHE A 256 -24.18 -5.32 22.78
CA PHE A 256 -23.86 -6.62 23.38
C PHE A 256 -24.19 -6.69 24.88
N ALA A 257 -24.23 -5.55 25.57
CA ALA A 257 -24.55 -5.47 27.00
C ALA A 257 -26.04 -5.20 27.26
N THR A 258 -26.71 -4.45 26.39
CA THR A 258 -28.08 -3.96 26.60
C THR A 258 -29.14 -4.64 25.73
N GLY A 259 -28.72 -5.42 24.73
CA GLY A 259 -29.58 -6.16 23.81
C GLY A 259 -29.75 -5.46 22.46
N GLY A 260 -29.90 -6.23 21.38
CA GLY A 260 -29.91 -5.70 20.02
C GLY A 260 -31.17 -4.93 19.58
N THR A 261 -32.16 -4.77 20.46
CA THR A 261 -33.45 -4.12 20.17
C THR A 261 -33.70 -2.84 20.97
N ASP A 262 -32.77 -2.42 21.83
CA ASP A 262 -32.97 -1.22 22.64
C ASP A 262 -32.88 0.09 21.81
N LEU A 263 -33.44 1.17 22.36
CA LEU A 263 -33.53 2.48 21.68
C LEU A 263 -32.18 3.23 21.65
N ALA A 264 -31.27 2.94 22.56
CA ALA A 264 -30.03 3.71 22.72
C ALA A 264 -28.88 3.15 21.86
N HIS A 265 -28.84 1.84 21.65
CA HIS A 265 -27.74 1.12 21.02
C HIS A 265 -28.20 -0.01 20.09
N GLY A 266 -29.49 -0.36 20.10
CA GLY A 266 -30.08 -1.43 19.31
C GLY A 266 -30.83 -0.94 18.05
N ALA A 267 -31.46 -1.88 17.34
CA ALA A 267 -32.10 -1.65 16.05
C ALA A 267 -33.25 -0.62 16.09
N ALA A 268 -33.80 -0.31 17.27
CA ALA A 268 -34.85 0.70 17.43
C ALA A 268 -34.32 2.14 17.43
N GLY A 269 -33.02 2.37 17.67
CA GLY A 269 -32.40 3.70 17.69
C GLY A 269 -31.76 4.14 16.37
N VAL A 270 -31.68 3.23 15.38
CA VAL A 270 -31.01 3.44 14.08
C VAL A 270 -32.00 3.77 12.95
N LEU A 271 -33.32 3.64 13.20
CA LEU A 271 -34.39 3.99 12.25
C LEU A 271 -35.03 5.34 12.58
#